data_AF-A0A5D2BGD3-F1
#
_entry.id   AF-A0A5D2BGD3-F1
#
_cell.length_a   1.000
_cell.length_b   1.000
_cell.length_c   1.000
_cell.angle_alpha   90.00
_cell.angle_beta   90.00
_cell.angle_gamma   90.00
#
_symmetry.space_group_name_H-M   'P 1'
#
loop_
_entity.id
_entity.type
_entity.pdbx_description
1 polymer ?
#
loop_
_entity_poly.entity_id
_entity_poly.type
_entity_poly.pdbx_seq_one_letter_code
_entity_poly.pdbx_strand_id
1 'polypeptide(L)'
;MMINNRNTMKRIMKEWEILEKNLPPSIFVRVYEGRIDLLRAAIIGASKTPYHNGLFFFDLQFPSDYPNNPPKVYYRSFGLRLNPNLYNSGYVCLSLLNTWGGKGTERWCPDESTILQVLLSLQGLVLNEKPYYNEPGIKPAWSWESYNADVFALSCKTMLYLMKKPARNFECFIAAHFRDHASVILKACVAYRNGRVRIGLFDGDAPVGSKKKKVNVSKKFKDSMNELYPELYKAFNRIGASLKNLPEKLEDDGDGKPANGIIGKLKRFWEAMTA
;
A
#
# COMPACT_ATOMS: atom_id res chain seq x y z
N MET A 1 -16.08 -11.90 24.17
CA MET A 1 -15.89 -12.85 25.28
C MET A 1 -14.52 -12.56 25.87
N MET A 2 -14.39 -12.36 27.19
CA MET A 2 -13.07 -12.18 27.80
C MET A 2 -12.35 -13.53 27.85
N ILE A 3 -11.04 -13.54 27.57
CA ILE A 3 -10.21 -14.75 27.70
C ILE A 3 -9.95 -14.99 29.19
N ASN A 4 -10.57 -16.02 29.74
CA ASN A 4 -10.40 -16.41 31.15
C ASN A 4 -9.59 -17.71 31.33
N ASN A 5 -9.21 -18.38 30.24
CA ASN A 5 -8.41 -19.61 30.30
C ASN A 5 -6.92 -19.28 30.52
N ARG A 6 -6.34 -19.77 31.62
CA ARG A 6 -4.91 -19.56 31.96
C ARG A 6 -3.94 -20.03 30.88
N ASN A 7 -4.21 -21.15 30.22
CA ASN A 7 -3.33 -21.67 29.17
C ASN A 7 -3.37 -20.77 27.94
N THR A 8 -4.55 -20.30 27.55
CA THR A 8 -4.70 -19.32 26.47
C THR A 8 -3.97 -18.03 26.79
N MET A 9 -4.15 -17.47 28.00
CA MET A 9 -3.44 -16.26 28.41
C MET A 9 -1.92 -16.45 28.34
N LYS A 10 -1.40 -17.57 28.88
CA LYS A 10 0.03 -17.91 28.78
C LYS A 10 0.52 -18.01 27.34
N ARG A 11 -0.27 -18.61 26.44
CA ARG A 11 0.09 -18.71 25.03
C ARG A 11 0.14 -17.33 24.37
N ILE A 12 -0.84 -16.46 24.62
CA ILE A 12 -0.81 -15.11 24.07
C ILE A 12 0.36 -14.30 24.68
N MET A 13 0.71 -14.54 25.96
CA MET A 13 1.93 -13.96 26.58
C MET A 13 3.18 -14.30 25.79
N LYS A 14 3.32 -15.56 25.39
CA LYS A 14 4.40 -16.01 24.53
C LYS A 14 4.37 -15.36 23.14
N GLU A 15 3.20 -15.08 22.56
CA GLU A 15 3.11 -14.36 21.28
C GLU A 15 3.65 -12.91 21.40
N TRP A 16 3.37 -12.19 22.49
CA TRP A 16 3.94 -10.85 22.70
C TRP A 16 5.45 -10.87 22.81
N GLU A 17 6.01 -11.84 23.55
CA GLU A 17 7.47 -11.99 23.65
C GLU A 17 8.13 -12.26 22.29
N ILE A 18 7.48 -13.07 21.44
CA ILE A 18 7.95 -13.35 20.09
C ILE A 18 7.91 -12.08 19.24
N LEU A 19 6.80 -11.34 19.29
CA LEU A 19 6.61 -10.12 18.50
C LEU A 19 7.59 -9.02 18.93
N GLU A 20 7.76 -8.79 20.22
CA GLU A 20 8.67 -7.78 20.77
C GLU A 20 10.12 -8.01 20.30
N LYS A 21 10.56 -9.27 20.24
CA LYS A 21 11.94 -9.63 19.87
C LYS A 21 12.20 -9.73 18.37
N ASN A 22 11.18 -10.07 17.57
CA ASN A 22 11.40 -10.56 16.20
C ASN A 22 10.59 -9.81 15.12
N LEU A 23 9.84 -8.76 15.47
CA LEU A 23 9.13 -7.97 14.46
C LEU A 23 10.12 -7.29 13.50
N PRO A 24 9.93 -7.41 12.18
CA PRO A 24 10.73 -6.65 11.23
C PRO A 24 10.39 -5.15 11.33
N PRO A 25 11.33 -4.24 10.98
CA PRO A 25 11.14 -2.78 11.10
C PRO A 25 9.93 -2.23 10.32
N SER A 26 9.42 -2.98 9.35
CA SER A 26 8.26 -2.63 8.53
C SER A 26 6.91 -3.05 9.10
N ILE A 27 6.87 -3.71 10.26
CA ILE A 27 5.64 -4.19 10.89
C ILE A 27 5.54 -3.63 12.31
N PHE A 28 4.44 -2.96 12.58
CA PHE A 28 4.16 -2.32 13.87
C PHE A 28 2.93 -2.97 14.48
N VAL A 29 2.98 -3.22 15.78
CA VAL A 29 1.89 -3.87 16.52
C VAL A 29 1.51 -3.02 17.73
N ARG A 30 0.21 -2.92 17.99
CA ARG A 30 -0.33 -2.42 19.27
C ARG A 30 -1.33 -3.40 19.82
N VAL A 31 -1.26 -3.61 21.13
CA VAL A 31 -2.17 -4.48 21.89
C VAL A 31 -2.98 -3.63 22.87
N TYR A 32 -4.10 -4.16 23.34
CA TYR A 32 -5.00 -3.45 24.25
C TYR A 32 -4.81 -3.95 25.68
N GLU A 33 -4.45 -3.07 26.61
CA GLU A 33 -4.21 -3.42 28.03
C GLU A 33 -5.39 -4.17 28.66
N GLY A 34 -6.62 -3.70 28.43
CA GLY A 34 -7.83 -4.34 28.96
C GLY A 34 -8.40 -5.47 28.11
N ARG A 35 -7.83 -5.74 26.92
CA ARG A 35 -8.32 -6.73 25.95
C ARG A 35 -7.14 -7.37 25.25
N ILE A 36 -6.43 -8.21 25.99
CA ILE A 36 -5.27 -8.95 25.52
C ILE A 36 -5.59 -9.88 24.33
N ASP A 37 -6.86 -10.21 24.14
CA ASP A 37 -7.36 -10.96 22.98
C ASP A 37 -7.43 -10.13 21.69
N LEU A 38 -7.12 -8.83 21.75
CA LEU A 38 -7.14 -7.92 20.62
C LEU A 38 -5.75 -7.37 20.32
N LEU A 39 -5.44 -7.33 19.03
CA LEU A 39 -4.19 -6.82 18.49
C LEU A 39 -4.48 -6.05 17.21
N ARG A 40 -3.79 -4.93 16.99
CA ARG A 40 -3.77 -4.23 15.71
C ARG A 40 -2.36 -4.21 15.16
N ALA A 41 -2.20 -4.67 13.92
CA ALA A 41 -0.95 -4.59 13.18
C ALA A 41 -1.06 -3.53 12.06
N ALA A 42 0.05 -2.83 11.80
CA ALA A 42 0.26 -2.00 10.63
C ALA A 42 1.47 -2.54 9.88
N ILE A 43 1.28 -2.88 8.61
CA ILE A 43 2.34 -3.37 7.72
C ILE A 43 2.65 -2.27 6.70
N ILE A 44 3.91 -1.87 6.61
CA ILE A 44 4.40 -1.01 5.54
C ILE A 44 4.54 -1.87 4.27
N GLY A 45 3.95 -1.41 3.17
CA GLY A 45 4.13 -2.05 1.87
C GLY A 45 5.58 -2.01 1.43
N ALA A 46 6.13 -3.17 1.07
CA ALA A 46 7.54 -3.31 0.73
C ALA A 46 7.91 -2.61 -0.58
N SER A 47 9.17 -2.18 -0.71
CA SER A 47 9.75 -1.79 -2.00
C SER A 47 9.59 -2.91 -3.03
N LYS A 48 9.62 -2.60 -4.34
CA LYS A 48 9.45 -3.60 -5.40
C LYS A 48 8.06 -4.25 -5.45
N THR A 49 7.07 -3.64 -4.80
CA THR A 49 5.67 -4.07 -4.87
C THR A 49 4.77 -2.90 -5.25
N PRO A 50 3.56 -3.12 -5.80
CA PRO A 50 2.59 -2.03 -6.02
C PRO A 50 2.07 -1.42 -4.71
N TYR A 51 2.44 -1.96 -3.55
CA TYR A 51 2.03 -1.52 -2.22
C TYR A 51 3.00 -0.53 -1.57
N HIS A 52 4.17 -0.29 -2.20
CA HIS A 52 5.30 0.40 -1.57
C HIS A 52 4.93 1.72 -0.90
N ASN A 53 5.49 1.96 0.29
CA ASN A 53 5.22 3.12 1.16
C ASN A 53 3.77 3.26 1.66
N GLY A 54 2.85 2.37 1.27
CA GLY A 54 1.51 2.30 1.84
C GLY A 54 1.52 1.74 3.26
N LEU A 55 0.46 2.03 4.02
CA LEU A 55 0.21 1.44 5.33
C LEU A 55 -1.03 0.55 5.25
N PHE A 56 -0.92 -0.71 5.69
CA PHE A 56 -2.00 -1.70 5.65
C PHE A 56 -2.30 -2.18 7.06
N PHE A 57 -3.53 -1.93 7.52
CA PHE A 57 -3.94 -2.22 8.89
C PHE A 57 -4.75 -3.51 9.00
N PHE A 58 -4.39 -4.33 9.98
CA PHE A 58 -5.04 -5.60 10.28
C PHE A 58 -5.43 -5.64 11.75
N ASP A 59 -6.71 -5.91 12.02
CA ASP A 59 -7.24 -6.16 13.36
C ASP A 59 -7.31 -7.67 13.59
N LEU A 60 -6.68 -8.13 14.66
CA LEU A 60 -6.59 -9.53 15.05
C LEU A 60 -7.38 -9.73 16.35
N GLN A 61 -8.17 -10.79 16.38
CA GLN A 61 -8.87 -11.25 17.59
C GLN A 61 -8.54 -12.72 17.85
N PHE A 62 -7.91 -12.98 18.99
CA PHE A 62 -7.69 -14.34 19.48
C PHE A 62 -9.04 -14.95 19.93
N PRO A 63 -9.38 -16.18 19.51
CA PRO A 63 -10.56 -16.86 20.01
C PRO A 63 -10.35 -17.34 21.46
N SER A 64 -11.45 -17.68 22.14
CA SER A 64 -11.43 -18.12 23.54
C SER A 64 -10.69 -19.45 23.76
N ASP A 65 -10.52 -20.23 22.70
CA ASP A 65 -9.84 -21.54 22.69
C ASP A 65 -8.46 -21.49 22.00
N TYR A 66 -7.90 -20.29 21.78
CA TYR A 66 -6.55 -20.14 21.25
C TYR A 66 -5.52 -20.88 22.15
N PRO A 67 -4.54 -21.61 21.56
CA PRO A 67 -4.17 -21.69 20.15
C PRO A 67 -4.84 -22.81 19.33
N ASN A 68 -5.88 -23.49 19.83
CA ASN A 68 -6.50 -24.58 19.07
C ASN A 68 -7.08 -24.11 17.72
N ASN A 69 -7.57 -22.87 17.69
CA ASN A 69 -8.00 -22.18 16.48
C ASN A 69 -7.17 -20.92 16.24
N PRO A 70 -6.92 -20.54 14.96
CA PRO A 70 -6.19 -19.33 14.63
C PRO A 70 -6.94 -18.06 15.06
N PRO A 71 -6.24 -16.92 15.18
CA PRO A 71 -6.90 -15.63 15.35
C PRO A 71 -7.80 -15.31 14.15
N LYS A 72 -8.90 -14.61 14.40
CA LYS A 72 -9.65 -13.94 13.33
C LYS A 72 -8.87 -12.70 12.91
N VAL A 73 -8.71 -12.50 11.60
CA VAL A 73 -7.99 -11.35 11.04
C VAL A 73 -8.92 -10.55 10.14
N TYR A 74 -8.95 -9.24 10.35
CA TYR A 74 -9.75 -8.30 9.59
C TYR A 74 -8.86 -7.22 8.98
N TYR A 75 -8.87 -7.09 7.66
CA TYR A 75 -8.19 -6.03 6.94
C TYR A 75 -9.05 -4.77 6.88
N ARG A 76 -8.47 -3.62 7.23
CA ARG A 76 -9.13 -2.32 7.07
C ARG A 76 -9.20 -1.93 5.59
N SER A 77 -10.21 -2.46 4.89
CA SER A 77 -10.34 -2.38 3.43
C SER A 77 -10.80 -1.02 2.89
N PHE A 78 -11.54 -0.24 3.69
CA PHE A 78 -12.30 0.92 3.24
C PHE A 78 -13.25 0.63 2.05
N GLY A 79 -13.72 -0.61 1.93
CA GLY A 79 -14.55 -1.04 0.80
C GLY A 79 -13.76 -1.29 -0.50
N LEU A 80 -12.43 -1.26 -0.46
CA LEU A 80 -11.57 -1.48 -1.63
C LEU A 80 -11.09 -2.94 -1.71
N ARG A 81 -11.09 -3.51 -2.92
CA ARG A 81 -10.51 -4.83 -3.20
C ARG A 81 -9.07 -4.67 -3.67
N LEU A 82 -8.14 -4.64 -2.73
CA LEU A 82 -6.72 -4.35 -3.00
C LEU A 82 -5.92 -5.57 -3.48
N ASN A 83 -6.37 -6.78 -3.15
CA ASN A 83 -5.66 -8.02 -3.44
C ASN A 83 -6.68 -9.18 -3.53
N PRO A 84 -6.39 -10.28 -4.26
CA PRO A 84 -7.27 -11.45 -4.28
C PRO A 84 -7.46 -12.08 -2.89
N ASN A 85 -6.52 -11.91 -1.96
CA ASN A 85 -6.66 -12.36 -0.58
C ASN A 85 -7.27 -11.32 0.37
N LEU A 86 -7.43 -10.05 -0.05
CA LEU A 86 -7.92 -8.95 0.78
C LEU A 86 -9.24 -8.40 0.25
N TYR A 87 -10.34 -8.82 0.86
CA TYR A 87 -11.69 -8.56 0.39
C TYR A 87 -12.10 -7.11 0.70
N ASN A 88 -13.01 -6.56 -0.11
CA ASN A 88 -13.61 -5.25 0.16
C ASN A 88 -14.41 -5.22 1.49
N SER A 89 -14.89 -6.37 1.96
CA SER A 89 -15.51 -6.52 3.29
C SER A 89 -14.50 -6.44 4.43
N GLY A 90 -13.20 -6.60 4.15
CA GLY A 90 -12.13 -6.77 5.13
C GLY A 90 -11.81 -8.23 5.46
N TYR A 91 -12.50 -9.20 4.86
CA TYR A 91 -12.15 -10.61 4.99
C TYR A 91 -10.76 -10.90 4.38
N VAL A 92 -10.00 -11.77 5.05
CA VAL A 92 -8.61 -12.12 4.70
C VAL A 92 -8.52 -13.62 4.41
N CYS A 93 -8.06 -13.98 3.21
CA CYS A 93 -7.78 -15.36 2.83
C CYS A 93 -6.30 -15.70 3.03
N LEU A 94 -6.01 -16.57 3.98
CA LEU A 94 -4.67 -17.12 4.23
C LEU A 94 -4.82 -18.53 4.78
N SER A 95 -4.03 -19.48 4.28
CA SER A 95 -4.10 -20.88 4.73
C SER A 95 -3.80 -21.02 6.22
N LEU A 96 -2.84 -20.25 6.74
CA LEU A 96 -2.53 -20.18 8.18
C LEU A 96 -3.69 -19.68 9.04
N LEU A 97 -4.70 -19.05 8.46
CA LEU A 97 -5.90 -18.60 9.16
C LEU A 97 -7.08 -19.56 8.95
N ASN A 98 -6.87 -20.69 8.27
CA ASN A 98 -7.90 -21.61 7.83
C ASN A 98 -8.99 -20.94 6.96
N THR A 99 -8.67 -19.81 6.31
CA THR A 99 -9.57 -19.07 5.41
C THR A 99 -9.22 -19.27 3.94
N TRP A 100 -8.26 -20.15 3.65
CA TRP A 100 -7.87 -20.59 2.32
C TRP A 100 -7.38 -22.03 2.35
N GLY A 101 -7.40 -22.70 1.19
CA GLY A 101 -6.83 -24.04 1.06
C GLY A 101 -5.31 -24.02 1.26
N GLY A 102 -4.79 -24.99 2.02
CA GLY A 102 -3.36 -25.25 2.19
C GLY A 102 -3.11 -26.71 2.56
N LYS A 103 -1.85 -27.14 2.60
CA LYS A 103 -1.42 -28.51 2.93
C LYS A 103 -0.39 -28.50 4.06
N GLY A 104 -0.46 -29.49 4.94
CA GLY A 104 0.52 -29.68 6.02
C GLY A 104 0.76 -28.41 6.85
N THR A 105 2.02 -27.97 6.90
CA THR A 105 2.50 -26.81 7.65
C THR A 105 2.03 -25.45 7.11
N GLU A 106 1.33 -25.40 5.97
CA GLU A 106 0.69 -24.18 5.47
C GLU A 106 -0.59 -23.82 6.24
N ARG A 107 -1.17 -24.78 6.98
CA ARG A 107 -2.35 -24.58 7.81
C ARG A 107 -1.94 -24.26 9.25
N TRP A 108 -2.88 -23.69 10.00
CA TRP A 108 -2.67 -23.42 11.42
C TRP A 108 -2.35 -24.71 12.19
N CYS A 109 -1.22 -24.71 12.89
CA CYS A 109 -0.78 -25.74 13.82
C CYS A 109 -0.74 -25.12 15.23
N PRO A 110 -1.59 -25.57 16.18
CA PRO A 110 -1.67 -24.96 17.52
C PRO A 110 -0.34 -24.88 18.28
N ASP A 111 0.54 -25.86 18.07
CA ASP A 111 1.81 -25.96 18.78
C ASP A 111 2.92 -25.11 18.14
N GLU A 112 2.90 -24.96 16.81
CA GLU A 112 3.99 -24.38 16.02
C GLU A 112 3.69 -23.00 15.44
N SER A 113 2.43 -22.74 15.08
CA SER A 113 2.05 -21.50 14.40
C SER A 113 2.09 -20.30 15.34
N THR A 114 2.50 -19.14 14.82
CA THR A 114 2.65 -17.89 15.58
C THR A 114 1.99 -16.71 14.87
N ILE A 115 1.70 -15.65 15.62
CA ILE A 115 1.22 -14.39 15.04
C ILE A 115 2.29 -13.75 14.15
N LEU A 116 3.57 -13.89 14.50
CA LEU A 116 4.66 -13.41 13.66
C LEU A 116 4.61 -14.05 12.27
N GLN A 117 4.42 -15.37 12.19
CA GLN A 117 4.26 -16.06 10.89
C GLN A 117 3.06 -15.53 10.11
N VAL A 118 1.91 -15.29 10.76
CA VAL A 118 0.75 -14.68 10.10
C VAL A 118 1.10 -13.32 9.51
N LEU A 119 1.76 -12.44 10.27
CA LEU A 119 2.12 -11.10 9.82
C LEU A 119 3.16 -11.14 8.68
N LEU A 120 4.16 -12.02 8.77
CA LEU A 120 5.15 -12.23 7.71
C LEU A 120 4.51 -12.80 6.44
N SER A 121 3.55 -13.72 6.56
CA SER A 121 2.79 -14.24 5.42
C SER A 121 1.93 -13.16 4.76
N LEU A 122 1.28 -12.29 5.53
CA LEU A 122 0.56 -11.14 4.98
C LEU A 122 1.51 -10.21 4.20
N GLN A 123 2.70 -9.93 4.72
CA GLN A 123 3.66 -9.09 4.02
C GLN A 123 4.23 -9.78 2.77
N GLY A 124 4.71 -11.02 2.89
CA GLY A 124 5.48 -11.69 1.85
C GLY A 124 4.63 -12.42 0.80
N LEU A 125 3.49 -13.00 1.18
CA LEU A 125 2.65 -13.79 0.28
C LEU A 125 1.46 -12.97 -0.24
N VAL A 126 0.89 -12.07 0.57
CA VAL A 126 -0.26 -11.28 0.15
C VAL A 126 0.19 -9.97 -0.49
N LEU A 127 0.97 -9.15 0.20
CA LEU A 127 1.43 -7.84 -0.28
C LEU A 127 2.70 -7.92 -1.14
N ASN A 128 2.74 -8.85 -2.11
CA ASN A 128 3.92 -9.18 -2.91
C ASN A 128 4.07 -8.35 -4.21
N GLU A 129 5.12 -8.61 -5.01
CA GLU A 129 5.42 -7.91 -6.27
C GLU A 129 4.35 -8.08 -7.35
N LYS A 130 3.74 -9.26 -7.44
CA LYS A 130 2.81 -9.66 -8.51
C LYS A 130 1.52 -10.26 -7.93
N PRO A 131 0.73 -9.46 -7.18
CA PRO A 131 -0.46 -9.92 -6.46
C PRO A 131 -1.56 -10.47 -7.37
N TYR A 132 -1.50 -10.23 -8.68
CA TYR A 132 -2.36 -10.90 -9.66
C TYR A 132 -2.29 -12.43 -9.53
N TYR A 133 -1.11 -12.97 -9.26
CA TYR A 133 -0.90 -14.41 -9.16
C TYR A 133 -1.47 -15.05 -7.88
N ASN A 134 -2.04 -14.24 -6.99
CA ASN A 134 -2.72 -14.74 -5.81
C ASN A 134 -4.16 -15.23 -6.14
N GLU A 135 -4.70 -14.90 -7.32
CA GLU A 135 -6.02 -15.37 -7.75
C GLU A 135 -5.97 -16.88 -8.07
N PRO A 136 -6.89 -17.71 -7.55
CA PRO A 136 -7.03 -19.10 -7.99
C PRO A 136 -7.32 -19.21 -9.50
N GLY A 137 -6.67 -20.17 -10.17
CA GLY A 137 -7.09 -20.60 -11.51
C GLY A 137 -6.91 -19.54 -12.60
N ILE A 138 -5.85 -18.74 -12.50
CA ILE A 138 -5.51 -17.61 -13.39
C ILE A 138 -5.75 -17.94 -14.87
N LYS A 139 -6.55 -17.10 -15.52
CA LYS A 139 -6.76 -17.13 -16.96
C LYS A 139 -5.86 -16.09 -17.65
N PRO A 140 -5.30 -16.36 -18.83
CA PRO A 140 -4.32 -15.50 -19.51
C PRO A 140 -4.83 -14.13 -19.99
N ALA A 141 -6.06 -13.73 -19.65
CA ALA A 141 -6.69 -12.53 -20.19
C ALA A 141 -6.15 -11.20 -19.62
N TRP A 142 -5.51 -11.21 -18.44
CA TRP A 142 -5.01 -10.00 -17.79
C TRP A 142 -3.50 -10.09 -17.57
N SER A 143 -2.76 -9.02 -17.90
CA SER A 143 -1.36 -8.91 -17.50
C SER A 143 -1.26 -8.50 -16.04
N TRP A 144 -0.32 -9.12 -15.31
CA TRP A 144 0.00 -8.75 -13.93
C TRP A 144 0.41 -7.27 -13.81
N GLU A 145 0.95 -6.67 -14.89
CA GLU A 145 1.29 -5.25 -14.95
C GLU A 145 0.05 -4.34 -14.88
N SER A 146 -1.03 -4.70 -15.59
CA SER A 146 -2.31 -3.97 -15.50
C SER A 146 -2.92 -4.11 -14.11
N TYR A 147 -2.79 -5.28 -13.49
CA TYR A 147 -3.25 -5.49 -12.11
C TYR A 147 -2.46 -4.64 -11.13
N ASN A 148 -1.13 -4.57 -11.26
CA ASN A 148 -0.27 -3.71 -10.43
C ASN A 148 -0.64 -2.23 -10.56
N ALA A 149 -1.05 -1.77 -11.74
CA ALA A 149 -1.56 -0.42 -11.96
C ALA A 149 -2.82 -0.13 -11.14
N ASP A 150 -3.80 -1.01 -11.18
CA ASP A 150 -5.01 -0.89 -10.37
C ASP A 150 -4.69 -0.93 -8.86
N VAL A 151 -3.81 -1.86 -8.43
CA VAL A 151 -3.40 -1.99 -7.03
C VAL A 151 -2.65 -0.74 -6.52
N PHE A 152 -1.76 -0.15 -7.31
CA PHE A 152 -1.05 1.06 -6.91
C PHE A 152 -2.00 2.25 -6.77
N ALA A 153 -2.96 2.41 -7.69
CA ALA A 153 -3.99 3.43 -7.60
C ALA A 153 -4.87 3.26 -6.35
N LEU A 154 -5.27 2.02 -6.04
CA LEU A 154 -6.00 1.70 -4.82
C LEU A 154 -5.15 1.91 -3.57
N SER A 155 -3.85 1.64 -3.61
CA SER A 155 -2.93 1.90 -2.50
C SER A 155 -2.86 3.40 -2.21
N CYS A 156 -2.73 4.25 -3.24
CA CYS A 156 -2.82 5.71 -3.14
C CYS A 156 -4.14 6.15 -2.49
N LYS A 157 -5.27 5.54 -2.90
CA LYS A 157 -6.60 5.82 -2.33
C LYS A 157 -6.69 5.42 -0.86
N THR A 158 -6.12 4.29 -0.47
CA THR A 158 -6.02 3.86 0.93
C THR A 158 -5.19 4.85 1.76
N MET A 159 -4.09 5.39 1.22
CA MET A 159 -3.29 6.43 1.92
C MET A 159 -4.14 7.67 2.22
N LEU A 160 -4.92 8.16 1.24
CA LEU A 160 -5.85 9.27 1.44
C LEU A 160 -6.88 8.98 2.52
N TYR A 161 -7.47 7.79 2.49
CA TYR A 161 -8.48 7.39 3.47
C TYR A 161 -7.90 7.25 4.88
N LEU A 162 -6.67 6.77 5.01
CA LEU A 162 -5.97 6.71 6.29
C LEU A 162 -5.64 8.11 6.83
N MET A 163 -5.18 9.03 5.99
CA MET A 163 -4.93 10.42 6.44
C MET A 163 -6.23 11.14 6.82
N LYS A 164 -7.35 10.85 6.13
CA LYS A 164 -8.66 11.44 6.43
C LYS A 164 -9.29 10.85 7.69
N LYS A 165 -9.19 9.53 7.87
CA LYS A 165 -9.72 8.80 9.04
C LYS A 165 -8.64 7.84 9.53
N PRO A 166 -7.71 8.31 10.38
CA PRO A 166 -6.63 7.49 10.91
C PRO A 166 -7.15 6.29 11.70
N ALA A 167 -6.29 5.28 11.87
CA ALA A 167 -6.57 4.20 12.81
C ALA A 167 -6.33 4.70 14.23
N ARG A 168 -7.27 4.40 15.14
CA ARG A 168 -7.17 4.81 16.55
C ARG A 168 -5.84 4.34 17.14
N ASN A 169 -5.17 5.24 17.85
CA ASN A 169 -3.83 5.08 18.43
C ASN A 169 -2.70 4.98 17.40
N PHE A 170 -2.95 5.19 16.11
CA PHE A 170 -1.91 5.26 15.08
C PHE A 170 -1.89 6.63 14.38
N GLU A 171 -2.60 7.62 14.89
CA GLU A 171 -2.74 8.96 14.31
C GLU A 171 -1.37 9.59 14.03
N CYS A 172 -0.53 9.70 15.06
CA CYS A 172 0.81 10.27 14.94
C CYS A 172 1.71 9.42 14.04
N PHE A 173 1.62 8.10 14.13
CA PHE A 173 2.40 7.18 13.29
C PHE A 173 2.06 7.34 11.81
N ILE A 174 0.77 7.36 11.47
CA ILE A 174 0.28 7.55 10.10
C ILE A 174 0.73 8.91 9.55
N ALA A 175 0.57 9.97 10.35
CA ALA A 175 0.96 11.32 9.95
C ALA A 175 2.47 11.43 9.74
N ALA A 176 3.29 10.89 10.65
CA ALA A 176 4.75 10.90 10.52
C ALA A 176 5.21 10.09 9.30
N HIS A 177 4.74 8.84 9.16
CA HIS A 177 5.09 7.97 8.03
C HIS A 177 4.80 8.65 6.69
N PHE A 178 3.59 9.18 6.50
CA PHE A 178 3.24 9.82 5.23
C PHE A 178 3.92 11.18 5.04
N ARG A 179 4.24 11.92 6.10
CA ARG A 179 5.05 13.15 6.01
C ARG A 179 6.43 12.84 5.45
N ASP A 180 7.08 11.80 5.97
CA ASP A 180 8.46 11.44 5.62
C ASP A 180 8.55 10.84 4.21
N HIS A 181 7.50 10.16 3.75
CA HIS A 181 7.47 9.47 2.46
C HIS A 181 6.73 10.25 1.35
N ALA A 182 6.13 11.41 1.65
CA ALA A 182 5.29 12.14 0.69
C ALA A 182 6.00 12.43 -0.64
N SER A 183 7.23 12.94 -0.59
CA SER A 183 8.00 13.28 -1.78
C SER A 183 8.24 12.06 -2.66
N VAL A 184 8.62 10.92 -2.07
CA VAL A 184 8.92 9.69 -2.82
C VAL A 184 7.64 9.09 -3.42
N ILE A 185 6.51 9.17 -2.71
CA ILE A 185 5.21 8.69 -3.19
C ILE A 185 4.76 9.51 -4.42
N LEU A 186 4.79 10.84 -4.32
CA LEU A 186 4.39 11.72 -5.43
C LEU A 186 5.30 11.56 -6.66
N LYS A 187 6.62 11.44 -6.46
CA LYS A 187 7.56 11.15 -7.56
C LYS A 187 7.25 9.79 -8.22
N ALA A 188 6.90 8.76 -7.43
CA ALA A 188 6.48 7.47 -7.96
C ALA A 188 5.21 7.59 -8.81
N CYS A 189 4.20 8.34 -8.36
CA CYS A 189 2.98 8.61 -9.15
C CYS A 189 3.31 9.22 -10.52
N VAL A 190 4.18 10.23 -10.55
CA VAL A 190 4.64 10.87 -11.81
C VAL A 190 5.37 9.85 -12.70
N ALA A 191 6.31 9.10 -12.12
CA ALA A 191 7.14 8.17 -12.87
C ALA A 191 6.32 7.01 -13.48
N TYR A 192 5.36 6.47 -12.73
CA TYR A 192 4.47 5.40 -13.21
C TYR A 192 3.46 5.91 -14.23
N ARG A 193 2.82 7.06 -14.00
CA ARG A 193 1.86 7.65 -14.96
C ARG A 193 2.49 7.88 -16.33
N ASN A 194 3.72 8.40 -16.33
CA ASN A 194 4.42 8.78 -17.56
C ASN A 194 5.20 7.60 -18.17
N GLY A 195 5.06 6.38 -17.63
CA GLY A 195 5.68 5.17 -18.14
C GLY A 195 7.20 5.15 -18.06
N ARG A 196 7.79 5.92 -17.14
CA ARG A 196 9.26 6.03 -16.98
C ARG A 196 9.85 4.76 -16.37
N VAL A 197 9.12 4.14 -15.45
CA VAL A 197 9.48 2.88 -14.78
C VAL A 197 8.23 2.02 -14.58
N ARG A 198 8.42 0.72 -14.39
CA ARG A 198 7.32 -0.19 -14.03
C ARG A 198 6.94 -0.01 -12.57
N ILE A 199 5.67 -0.26 -12.26
CA ILE A 199 5.14 -0.18 -10.90
C ILE A 199 5.88 -1.14 -9.97
N GLY A 200 6.30 -0.62 -8.81
CA GLY A 200 7.16 -1.29 -7.84
C GLY A 200 8.64 -0.99 -8.03
N LEU A 201 9.09 -0.64 -9.24
CA LEU A 201 10.51 -0.47 -9.56
C LEU A 201 11.01 0.99 -9.46
N PHE A 202 10.26 1.87 -8.81
CA PHE A 202 10.73 3.23 -8.51
C PHE A 202 11.67 3.21 -7.29
N ASP A 203 12.88 3.72 -7.45
CA ASP A 203 13.97 3.71 -6.45
C ASP A 203 14.26 5.08 -5.84
N GLY A 204 13.47 6.11 -6.14
CA GLY A 204 13.65 7.47 -5.62
C GLY A 204 14.39 8.42 -6.58
N ASP A 205 15.23 7.86 -7.45
CA ASP A 205 16.14 8.58 -8.36
C ASP A 205 15.94 8.14 -9.82
N ALA A 206 14.69 7.92 -10.22
CA ALA A 206 14.39 7.48 -11.59
C ALA A 206 15.14 8.37 -12.60
N PRO A 207 16.08 7.80 -13.39
CA PRO A 207 17.04 8.59 -14.14
C PRO A 207 16.28 9.48 -15.13
N VAL A 208 16.43 10.78 -14.94
CA VAL A 208 16.01 11.79 -15.89
C VAL A 208 16.82 11.56 -17.17
N GLY A 209 16.22 10.89 -18.15
CA GLY A 209 16.79 10.80 -19.51
C GLY A 209 17.40 9.47 -19.94
N SER A 210 17.17 8.34 -19.25
CA SER A 210 17.60 7.06 -19.85
C SER A 210 16.73 6.71 -21.07
N LYS A 211 17.37 6.49 -22.24
CA LYS A 211 16.74 6.11 -23.53
C LYS A 211 16.12 4.69 -23.51
N LYS A 212 15.53 4.26 -22.38
CA LYS A 212 14.79 2.99 -22.30
C LYS A 212 13.41 3.17 -22.95
N LYS A 213 12.92 2.11 -23.60
CA LYS A 213 11.54 2.06 -24.11
C LYS A 213 10.59 2.42 -22.95
N LYS A 214 9.76 3.44 -23.13
CA LYS A 214 8.70 3.79 -22.16
C LYS A 214 7.81 2.56 -21.94
N VAL A 215 7.47 2.31 -20.68
CA VAL A 215 6.48 1.29 -20.32
C VAL A 215 5.14 1.75 -20.85
N ASN A 216 4.37 0.84 -21.47
CA ASN A 216 3.01 1.16 -21.89
C ASN A 216 2.12 1.34 -20.66
N VAL A 217 1.40 2.46 -20.59
CA VAL A 217 0.52 2.81 -19.46
C VAL A 217 -0.88 3.03 -19.98
N SER A 218 -1.85 2.31 -19.41
CA SER A 218 -3.26 2.39 -19.83
C SER A 218 -3.85 3.79 -19.57
N LYS A 219 -4.77 4.22 -20.43
CA LYS A 219 -5.52 5.48 -20.24
C LYS A 219 -6.22 5.52 -18.88
N LYS A 220 -6.89 4.43 -18.51
CA LYS A 220 -7.56 4.25 -17.20
C LYS A 220 -6.63 4.58 -16.02
N PHE A 221 -5.39 4.09 -16.05
CA PHE A 221 -4.44 4.36 -14.97
C PHE A 221 -3.97 5.81 -14.98
N LYS A 222 -3.71 6.40 -16.16
CA LYS A 222 -3.37 7.84 -16.26
C LYS A 222 -4.47 8.72 -15.68
N ASP A 223 -5.73 8.42 -16.02
CA ASP A 223 -6.91 9.15 -15.51
C ASP A 223 -7.00 9.01 -13.98
N SER A 224 -6.80 7.79 -13.45
CA SER A 224 -6.78 7.55 -12.00
C SER A 224 -5.68 8.35 -11.29
N MET A 225 -4.48 8.45 -11.88
CA MET A 225 -3.38 9.25 -11.32
C MET A 225 -3.67 10.75 -11.41
N ASN A 226 -4.31 11.24 -12.47
CA ASN A 226 -4.74 12.64 -12.59
C ASN A 226 -5.73 13.05 -11.50
N GLU A 227 -6.61 12.14 -11.07
CA GLU A 227 -7.55 12.36 -9.98
C GLU A 227 -6.87 12.26 -8.60
N LEU A 228 -6.08 11.21 -8.37
CA LEU A 228 -5.53 10.89 -7.05
C LEU A 228 -4.36 11.80 -6.66
N TYR A 229 -3.52 12.20 -7.61
CA TYR A 229 -2.29 12.94 -7.32
C TYR A 229 -2.54 14.30 -6.65
N PRO A 230 -3.44 15.18 -7.16
CA PRO A 230 -3.69 16.47 -6.51
C PRO A 230 -4.26 16.31 -5.10
N GLU A 231 -5.08 15.28 -4.87
CA GLU A 231 -5.62 14.99 -3.53
C GLU A 231 -4.55 14.48 -2.58
N LEU A 232 -3.62 13.64 -3.05
CA LEU A 232 -2.44 13.22 -2.28
C LEU A 232 -1.55 14.41 -1.94
N TYR A 233 -1.26 15.26 -2.92
CA TYR A 233 -0.46 16.47 -2.72
C TYR A 233 -1.06 17.35 -1.60
N LYS A 234 -2.36 17.65 -1.67
CA LYS A 234 -3.06 18.44 -0.65
C LYS A 234 -3.03 17.75 0.71
N ALA A 235 -3.27 16.44 0.76
CA ALA A 235 -3.26 15.68 2.02
C ALA A 235 -1.88 15.68 2.67
N PHE A 236 -0.81 15.46 1.89
CA PHE A 236 0.57 15.52 2.37
C PHE A 236 0.97 16.93 2.83
N ASN A 237 0.55 17.97 2.13
CA ASN A 237 0.79 19.34 2.55
C ASN A 237 0.12 19.66 3.89
N ARG A 238 -1.13 19.20 4.10
CA ARG A 238 -1.86 19.40 5.38
C ARG A 238 -1.18 18.75 6.57
N ILE A 239 -0.48 17.63 6.39
CA ILE A 239 0.28 16.95 7.45
C ILE A 239 1.70 17.50 7.60
N GLY A 240 2.07 18.56 6.86
CA GLY A 240 3.36 19.25 6.98
C GLY A 240 4.51 18.60 6.21
N ALA A 241 4.22 17.85 5.13
CA ALA A 241 5.26 17.27 4.29
C ALA A 241 6.00 18.33 3.47
N SER A 242 7.32 18.15 3.29
CA SER A 242 8.09 19.02 2.39
C SER A 242 7.97 18.55 0.94
N LEU A 243 7.24 19.32 0.12
CA LEU A 243 6.94 18.98 -1.27
C LEU A 243 7.73 19.83 -2.28
N LYS A 244 8.91 20.33 -1.89
CA LYS A 244 9.72 21.23 -2.72
C LYS A 244 9.92 20.66 -4.13
N ASN A 245 9.73 21.50 -5.14
CA ASN A 245 9.92 21.19 -6.57
C ASN A 245 8.97 20.12 -7.16
N LEU A 246 7.86 19.80 -6.49
CA LEU A 246 6.80 18.96 -7.06
C LEU A 246 5.60 19.83 -7.45
N PRO A 247 5.02 19.64 -8.65
CA PRO A 247 3.85 20.39 -9.05
C PRO A 247 2.62 19.89 -8.27
N GLU A 248 1.65 20.77 -8.00
CA GLU A 248 0.39 20.42 -7.33
C GLU A 248 -0.55 19.60 -8.23
N LYS A 249 -0.37 19.69 -9.55
CA LYS A 249 -1.10 18.91 -10.56
C LYS A 249 -0.13 18.24 -11.52
N LEU A 250 -0.55 17.11 -12.09
CA LEU A 250 0.20 16.45 -13.15
C LEU A 250 -0.04 17.19 -14.46
N GLU A 251 1.04 17.64 -15.09
CA GLU A 251 0.99 18.16 -16.45
C GLU A 251 0.89 16.99 -17.45
N ASP A 252 0.23 17.22 -18.58
CA ASP A 252 0.28 16.29 -19.69
C ASP A 252 1.65 16.38 -20.35
N ASP A 253 2.36 15.26 -20.43
CA ASP A 253 3.53 15.13 -21.29
C ASP A 253 3.00 15.32 -22.72
N GLY A 254 3.15 16.52 -23.27
CA GLY A 254 2.65 16.89 -24.59
C GLY A 254 3.28 16.04 -25.70
N ASP A 255 2.68 14.90 -26.01
CA ASP A 255 2.80 14.24 -27.31
C ASP A 255 1.87 14.98 -28.29
N GLY A 256 2.40 16.09 -28.80
CA GLY A 256 1.73 16.99 -29.74
C GLY A 256 2.32 18.41 -29.71
N LYS A 257 3.63 18.55 -29.92
CA LYS A 257 4.29 19.87 -30.01
C LYS A 257 3.87 20.60 -31.31
N PRO A 258 3.83 21.95 -31.31
CA PRO A 258 5.09 22.67 -31.43
C PRO A 258 5.34 23.70 -30.34
N ALA A 259 6.63 23.77 -30.02
CA ALA A 259 7.35 24.83 -29.33
C ALA A 259 6.63 26.19 -29.20
N ASN A 260 6.51 26.65 -27.95
CA ASN A 260 6.27 28.06 -27.58
C ASN A 260 7.39 29.03 -28.04
N GLY A 261 8.19 28.67 -29.06
CA GLY A 261 9.27 29.49 -29.62
C GLY A 261 8.85 30.41 -30.77
N ILE A 262 7.69 30.17 -31.40
CA ILE A 262 7.23 30.96 -32.56
C ILE A 262 6.20 32.03 -32.14
N ILE A 263 5.32 31.73 -31.19
CA ILE A 263 4.30 32.68 -30.71
C ILE A 263 4.95 33.89 -30.01
N GLY A 264 6.04 33.68 -29.26
CA GLY A 264 6.82 34.77 -28.66
C GLY A 264 7.59 35.65 -29.67
N LYS A 265 7.96 35.11 -30.84
CA LYS A 265 8.63 35.88 -31.90
C LYS A 265 7.64 36.69 -32.75
N LEU A 266 6.44 36.16 -33.01
CA LEU A 266 5.39 36.89 -33.72
C LEU A 266 4.84 38.07 -32.92
N LYS A 267 4.74 37.96 -31.58
CA LYS A 267 4.29 39.06 -30.73
C LYS A 267 5.27 40.24 -30.73
N ARG A 268 6.59 39.97 -30.69
CA ARG A 268 7.63 41.01 -30.84
C ARG A 268 7.68 41.63 -32.24
N PHE A 269 7.25 40.92 -33.28
CA PHE A 269 7.21 41.45 -34.64
C PHE A 269 6.02 42.38 -34.87
N TRP A 270 4.90 42.15 -34.17
CA TRP A 270 3.70 42.99 -34.29
C TRP A 270 3.81 44.28 -33.46
N GLU A 271 4.38 44.21 -32.25
CA GLU A 271 4.61 45.39 -31.39
C GLU A 271 5.67 46.36 -31.93
N ALA A 272 6.55 45.91 -32.84
CA ALA A 272 7.55 46.75 -33.51
C ALA A 272 7.06 47.43 -34.80
N MET A 273 5.85 47.11 -35.29
CA MET A 273 5.25 47.77 -36.47
C MET A 273 4.14 48.78 -36.09
N THR A 274 3.80 48.88 -34.80
CA THR A 274 2.76 49.78 -34.29
C THR A 274 3.27 50.79 -33.24
N ALA A 275 4.59 50.91 -33.12
CA ALA A 275 5.29 51.98 -32.40
C ALA A 275 6.14 52.78 -33.39
#